data_AF-A0A2A4U3U7-F1
#
_entry.id   AF-A0A2A4U3U7-F1
#
_cell.length_a   1.000
_cell.length_b   1.000
_cell.length_c   1.000
_cell.angle_alpha   90.00
_cell.angle_beta   90.00
_cell.angle_gamma   90.00
#
_symmetry.space_group_name_H-M   'P 1'
#
loop_
_entity.id
_entity.type
_entity.pdbx_description
1 polymer ?
#
loop_
_entity_poly.entity_id
_entity_poly.type
_entity_poly.pdbx_seq_one_letter_code
_entity_poly.pdbx_strand_id
1 'polypeptide(L)'
;MLFFGFMVAAFVLIRDAEIESLRFFWILITILISNALYLRTRELHDGRTGLISIGTNSLFIAYLVDSSGGCASPLWPLFLLPIYTAGFSLPRWVMRSAGLNIALLACFYINPESAVETQGLLELFVKMMFLLVSSVFVARLAFNEQLSARSSARKRRRLLSFAKRLLGNTRVVTDAAHGLGNRVSVILGTAELLIVHAPPQSEILPDLERIFTAADQCRKMIADIRLTREYRPPSLQMEDGRESSQI
;
A
#
# COMPACT_ATOMS: atom_id res chain seq x y z
N MET A 1 -1.92 9.56 1.25
CA MET A 1 -1.20 10.59 2.04
C MET A 1 -0.14 11.28 1.19
N LEU A 2 0.90 10.60 0.68
CA LEU A 2 1.97 11.24 -0.11
C LEU A 2 1.53 11.94 -1.40
N PHE A 3 0.69 11.31 -2.21
CA PHE A 3 0.12 11.94 -3.42
C PHE A 3 -0.67 13.21 -3.08
N PHE A 4 -1.44 13.18 -2.00
CA PHE A 4 -2.19 14.35 -1.51
C PHE A 4 -1.25 15.46 -1.02
N GLY A 5 -0.18 15.12 -0.30
CA GLY A 5 0.85 16.08 0.10
C GLY A 5 1.55 16.73 -1.09
N PHE A 6 1.93 15.94 -2.11
CA PHE A 6 2.47 16.46 -3.36
C PHE A 6 1.47 17.39 -4.06
N MET A 7 0.19 17.01 -4.08
CA MET A 7 -0.87 17.82 -4.68
C MET A 7 -1.05 19.17 -4.00
N VAL A 8 -1.03 19.19 -2.66
CA VAL A 8 -1.08 20.44 -1.90
C VAL A 8 0.18 21.27 -2.14
N ALA A 9 1.36 20.66 -2.13
CA ALA A 9 2.61 21.36 -2.40
C ALA A 9 2.67 21.95 -3.81
N ALA A 10 2.26 21.18 -4.83
CA ALA A 10 2.15 21.63 -6.20
C ALA A 10 1.13 22.78 -6.30
N PHE A 11 -0.04 22.64 -5.68
CA PHE A 11 -1.04 23.71 -5.65
C PHE A 11 -0.52 25.00 -5.00
N VAL A 12 0.22 24.88 -3.88
CA VAL A 12 0.83 26.02 -3.20
C VAL A 12 1.91 26.67 -4.06
N LEU A 13 2.78 25.88 -4.70
CA LEU A 13 3.81 26.38 -5.62
C LEU A 13 3.23 27.05 -6.86
N ILE A 14 2.05 26.61 -7.29
CA ILE A 14 1.34 27.12 -8.47
C ILE A 14 0.51 28.37 -8.14
N ARG A 15 0.19 28.60 -6.86
CA ARG A 15 -0.69 29.70 -6.43
C ARG A 15 -0.19 31.08 -6.85
N ASP A 16 1.12 31.28 -6.85
CA ASP A 16 1.75 32.57 -7.16
C ASP A 16 2.16 32.69 -8.63
N ALA A 17 1.99 31.63 -9.42
CA ALA A 17 2.13 31.73 -10.87
C ALA A 17 0.89 32.46 -11.40
N GLU A 18 1.08 33.59 -12.09
CA GLU A 18 0.05 34.31 -12.83
C GLU A 18 -0.43 33.47 -14.02
N ILE A 19 -1.13 32.38 -13.72
CA ILE A 19 -1.68 31.47 -14.71
C ILE A 19 -3.00 32.09 -15.16
N GLU A 20 -2.90 32.99 -16.14
CA GLU A 20 -4.06 33.69 -16.69
C GLU A 20 -5.07 32.77 -17.41
N SER A 21 -4.73 31.49 -17.67
CA SER A 21 -5.58 30.62 -18.48
C SER A 21 -6.34 29.56 -17.67
N LEU A 22 -7.68 29.68 -17.66
CA LEU A 22 -8.62 28.64 -17.21
C LEU A 22 -8.33 27.26 -17.87
N ARG A 23 -7.75 27.27 -19.08
CA ARG A 23 -7.34 26.07 -19.82
C ARG A 23 -6.32 25.24 -19.06
N PHE A 24 -5.38 25.90 -18.39
CA PHE A 24 -4.34 25.24 -17.60
C PHE A 24 -4.92 24.37 -16.49
N PHE A 25 -5.87 24.95 -15.74
CA PHE A 25 -6.53 24.29 -14.63
C PHE A 25 -7.27 23.02 -15.08
N TRP A 26 -7.96 23.08 -16.23
CA TRP A 26 -8.65 21.92 -16.79
C TRP A 26 -7.70 20.81 -17.24
N ILE A 27 -6.57 21.15 -17.86
CA ILE A 27 -5.56 20.15 -18.25
C ILE A 27 -4.97 19.49 -17.01
N LEU A 28 -4.61 20.27 -15.98
CA LEU A 28 -4.10 19.75 -14.72
C LEU A 28 -5.12 18.80 -14.06
N ILE A 29 -6.39 19.22 -13.93
CA ILE A 29 -7.46 18.35 -13.42
C ILE A 29 -7.57 17.07 -14.23
N THR A 30 -7.51 17.15 -15.56
CA THR A 30 -7.62 15.98 -16.44
C THR A 30 -6.46 15.00 -16.19
N ILE A 31 -5.23 15.49 -16.07
CA ILE A 31 -4.05 14.68 -15.72
C ILE A 31 -4.25 14.01 -14.36
N LEU A 32 -4.78 14.73 -13.38
CA LEU A 32 -4.97 14.25 -12.02
C LEU A 32 -6.07 13.19 -11.92
N ILE A 33 -7.22 13.43 -12.55
CA ILE A 33 -8.31 12.47 -12.63
C ILE A 33 -7.85 11.22 -13.37
N SER A 34 -7.13 11.37 -14.49
CA SER A 34 -6.56 10.25 -15.24
C SER A 34 -5.61 9.41 -14.37
N ASN A 35 -4.70 10.06 -13.62
CA ASN A 35 -3.80 9.36 -12.70
C ASN A 35 -4.55 8.69 -11.54
N ALA A 36 -5.55 9.35 -10.96
CA ALA A 36 -6.35 8.80 -9.87
C ALA A 36 -7.17 7.58 -10.32
N LEU A 37 -7.80 7.66 -11.50
CA LEU A 37 -8.51 6.54 -12.10
C LEU A 37 -7.56 5.38 -12.41
N TYR A 38 -6.41 5.65 -13.01
CA TYR A 38 -5.40 4.64 -13.29
C TYR A 38 -4.89 3.94 -12.02
N LEU A 39 -4.61 4.71 -10.96
CA LEU A 39 -4.19 4.14 -9.67
C LEU A 39 -5.30 3.30 -9.02
N ARG A 40 -6.57 3.69 -9.19
CA ARG A 40 -7.73 2.95 -8.67
C ARG A 40 -7.94 1.63 -9.42
N THR A 41 -7.71 1.60 -10.73
CA THR A 41 -7.91 0.39 -11.56
C THR A 41 -6.65 -0.46 -11.72
N ARG A 42 -5.56 -0.14 -11.02
CA ARG A 42 -4.25 -0.80 -11.19
C ARG A 42 -4.27 -2.32 -11.00
N GLU A 43 -5.18 -2.86 -10.19
CA GLU A 43 -5.27 -4.31 -9.93
C GLU A 43 -5.80 -5.09 -11.13
N LEU A 44 -6.46 -4.41 -12.08
CA LEU A 44 -7.07 -5.01 -13.27
C LEU A 44 -6.21 -4.87 -14.53
N HIS A 45 -5.18 -4.03 -14.50
CA HIS A 45 -4.42 -3.66 -15.69
C HIS A 45 -3.06 -4.36 -15.78
N ASP A 46 -2.72 -4.78 -16.99
CA ASP A 46 -1.42 -5.34 -17.31
C ASP A 46 -0.32 -4.26 -17.28
N GLY A 47 0.94 -4.66 -17.11
CA GLY A 47 2.08 -3.75 -17.02
C GLY A 47 2.22 -2.84 -18.25
N ARG A 48 1.74 -3.28 -19.43
CA ARG A 48 1.73 -2.50 -20.67
C ARG A 48 0.87 -1.24 -20.58
N THR A 49 -0.33 -1.35 -20.01
CA THR A 49 -1.25 -0.21 -19.85
C THR A 49 -0.63 0.86 -18.95
N GLY A 50 0.16 0.45 -17.96
CA GLY A 50 0.91 1.38 -17.12
C GLY A 50 1.99 2.15 -17.85
N LEU A 51 2.71 1.52 -18.78
CA LEU A 51 3.71 2.21 -19.60
C LEU A 51 3.07 3.27 -20.49
N ILE A 52 1.95 2.94 -21.13
CA ILE A 52 1.20 3.88 -21.95
C ILE A 52 0.74 5.06 -21.09
N SER A 53 0.16 4.80 -19.91
CA SER A 53 -0.28 5.87 -19.00
C SER A 53 0.88 6.79 -18.56
N ILE A 54 2.03 6.23 -18.17
CA ILE A 54 3.20 7.02 -17.77
C ILE A 54 3.73 7.87 -18.94
N GLY A 55 3.83 7.29 -20.13
CA GLY A 55 4.28 8.01 -21.33
C GLY A 55 3.33 9.15 -21.69
N THR A 56 2.04 8.86 -21.78
CA THR A 56 1.00 9.86 -22.06
C THR A 56 1.00 10.99 -21.04
N ASN A 57 1.09 10.69 -19.74
CA ASN A 57 1.16 11.72 -18.70
C ASN A 57 2.43 12.58 -18.82
N SER A 58 3.58 11.97 -19.12
CA SER A 58 4.85 12.69 -19.30
C SER A 58 4.76 13.65 -20.49
N LEU A 59 4.13 13.23 -21.60
CA LEU A 59 3.89 14.07 -22.78
C LEU A 59 2.90 15.21 -22.49
N PHE A 60 1.81 14.95 -21.76
CA PHE A 60 0.87 16.00 -21.37
C PHE A 60 1.52 17.05 -20.48
N ILE A 61 2.36 16.63 -19.53
CA ILE A 61 3.11 17.56 -18.67
C ILE A 61 4.13 18.34 -19.50
N ALA A 62 4.84 17.70 -20.42
CA ALA A 62 5.76 18.40 -21.32
C ALA A 62 5.03 19.46 -22.15
N TYR A 63 3.89 19.13 -22.77
CA TYR A 63 3.05 20.08 -23.50
C TYR A 63 2.57 21.25 -22.61
N LEU A 64 2.20 20.95 -21.37
CA LEU A 64 1.77 21.94 -20.39
C LEU A 64 2.91 22.90 -20.01
N VAL A 65 4.12 22.37 -19.80
CA VAL A 65 5.33 23.16 -19.50
C VAL A 65 5.72 24.02 -20.70
N ASP A 66 5.70 23.44 -21.91
CA ASP A 66 5.99 24.15 -23.16
C ASP A 66 5.07 25.37 -23.35
N SER A 67 3.76 25.15 -23.23
CA SER A 67 2.75 26.22 -23.35
C SER A 67 2.80 27.28 -22.24
N SER A 68 3.51 27.03 -21.14
CA SER A 68 3.59 27.90 -19.97
C SER A 68 4.97 28.58 -19.82
N GLY A 69 5.71 28.74 -20.92
CA GLY A 69 7.03 29.39 -20.93
C GLY A 69 8.21 28.43 -20.95
N GLY A 70 7.99 27.14 -21.23
CA GLY A 70 9.05 26.15 -21.46
C GLY A 70 10.02 26.03 -20.30
N CYS A 71 11.29 26.37 -20.53
CA CYS A 71 12.37 26.21 -19.55
C CYS A 71 12.18 27.04 -18.26
N ALA A 72 11.64 28.26 -18.36
CA ALA A 72 11.41 29.16 -17.22
C ALA A 72 10.09 28.87 -16.47
N SER A 73 9.32 27.89 -16.93
CA SER A 73 8.00 27.60 -16.37
C SER A 73 8.11 27.10 -14.92
N PRO A 74 7.35 27.65 -13.96
CA PRO A 74 7.34 27.18 -12.56
C PRO A 74 6.75 25.76 -12.39
N LEU A 75 6.28 25.17 -13.48
CA LEU A 75 5.51 23.93 -13.51
C LEU A 75 6.35 22.68 -13.76
N TRP A 76 7.64 22.85 -13.99
CA TRP A 76 8.56 21.72 -14.15
C TRP A 76 8.50 20.68 -13.00
N PRO A 77 8.15 21.01 -11.72
CA PRO A 77 8.00 19.98 -10.68
C PRO A 77 6.89 18.97 -10.96
N LEU A 78 5.95 19.27 -11.86
CA LEU A 78 4.91 18.32 -12.30
C LEU A 78 5.51 17.07 -12.96
N PHE A 79 6.75 17.14 -13.47
CA PHE A 79 7.47 15.96 -13.96
C PHE A 79 7.74 14.90 -12.87
N LEU A 80 7.56 15.22 -11.59
CA LEU A 80 7.55 14.23 -10.52
C LEU A 80 6.32 13.32 -10.57
N LEU A 81 5.19 13.79 -11.09
CA LEU A 81 3.93 13.07 -11.03
C LEU A 81 3.97 11.73 -11.79
N PRO A 82 4.47 11.65 -13.04
CA PRO A 82 4.67 10.36 -13.72
C PRO A 82 5.66 9.44 -12.98
N ILE A 83 6.67 10.01 -12.31
CA ILE A 83 7.65 9.25 -11.51
C ILE A 83 6.98 8.62 -10.28
N TYR A 84 6.13 9.38 -9.57
CA TYR A 84 5.32 8.85 -8.47
C TYR A 84 4.35 7.78 -8.96
N THR A 85 3.64 8.03 -10.06
CA THR A 85 2.72 7.04 -10.66
C THR A 85 3.47 5.76 -11.03
N ALA A 86 4.68 5.88 -11.61
CA ALA A 86 5.54 4.73 -11.87
C ALA A 86 5.95 4.00 -10.59
N GLY A 87 6.24 4.71 -9.49
CA GLY A 87 6.57 4.11 -8.19
C GLY A 87 5.47 3.22 -7.64
N PHE A 88 4.23 3.72 -7.67
CA PHE A 88 3.09 3.00 -7.11
C PHE A 88 2.58 1.86 -7.99
N SER A 89 2.74 1.96 -9.31
CA SER A 89 2.24 0.95 -10.24
C SER A 89 3.31 -0.06 -10.69
N LEU A 90 4.52 0.42 -10.98
CA LEU A 90 5.57 -0.34 -11.67
C LEU A 90 6.97 0.05 -11.13
N PRO A 91 7.39 -0.40 -9.93
CA PRO A 91 8.61 0.08 -9.28
C PRO A 91 9.89 -0.11 -10.11
N ARG A 92 9.94 -1.16 -10.94
CA ARG A 92 11.06 -1.42 -11.86
C ARG A 92 11.22 -0.35 -12.94
N TRP A 93 10.17 0.43 -13.19
CA TRP A 93 10.10 1.44 -14.25
C TRP A 93 10.28 2.86 -13.73
N VAL A 94 10.44 3.08 -12.42
CA VAL A 94 10.65 4.41 -11.82
C VAL A 94 11.84 5.12 -12.44
N MET A 95 12.99 4.43 -12.53
CA MET A 95 14.22 4.99 -13.11
C MET A 95 14.06 5.32 -14.60
N ARG A 96 13.31 4.49 -15.34
CA ARG A 96 13.04 4.73 -16.78
C ARG A 96 12.09 5.91 -16.97
N SER A 97 11.09 6.04 -16.11
CA SER A 97 10.19 7.19 -16.10
C SER A 97 10.95 8.47 -15.75
N ALA A 98 11.83 8.44 -14.75
CA ALA A 98 12.69 9.58 -14.43
C ALA A 98 13.59 9.97 -15.61
N GLY A 99 14.24 8.99 -16.25
CA GLY A 99 15.05 9.21 -17.45
C GLY A 99 14.25 9.83 -18.60
N LEU A 100 13.02 9.37 -18.84
CA LEU A 100 12.12 9.94 -19.85
C LEU A 100 11.79 11.41 -19.54
N ASN A 101 11.42 11.71 -18.30
CA ASN A 101 11.07 13.08 -17.90
C ASN A 101 12.29 14.02 -17.91
N ILE A 102 13.48 13.52 -17.55
CA ILE A 102 14.74 14.25 -17.69
C ILE A 102 15.05 14.53 -19.17
N ALA A 103 14.85 13.55 -20.06
CA ALA A 103 15.07 13.73 -21.49
C ALA A 103 14.10 14.76 -22.08
N LEU A 104 12.81 14.70 -21.72
CA LEU A 104 11.81 15.70 -22.12
C LEU A 104 12.17 17.10 -21.60
N LEU A 105 12.63 17.19 -20.35
CA LEU A 105 13.08 18.46 -19.78
C LEU A 105 14.29 19.02 -20.53
N ALA A 106 15.27 18.17 -20.86
CA ALA A 106 16.46 18.57 -21.60
C ALA A 106 16.12 19.08 -23.01
N CYS A 107 15.09 18.54 -23.67
CA CYS A 107 14.63 19.03 -24.98
C CYS A 107 14.27 20.53 -24.97
N PHE A 108 13.75 21.08 -23.85
CA PHE A 108 13.43 22.51 -23.75
C PHE A 108 14.67 23.41 -23.72
N TYR A 109 15.84 22.85 -23.42
CA TYR A 109 17.12 23.55 -23.38
C TYR A 109 17.94 23.37 -24.67
N ILE A 110 17.45 22.60 -25.65
CA ILE A 110 18.10 22.43 -26.96
C ILE A 110 17.80 23.63 -27.88
N ASN A 111 16.71 24.36 -27.64
CA ASN A 111 16.34 25.49 -28.48
C ASN A 111 17.36 26.64 -28.31
N PRO A 112 17.99 27.13 -29.40
CA PRO A 112 19.10 28.07 -29.33
C PRO A 112 18.72 29.43 -28.73
N GLU A 113 17.44 29.80 -28.75
CA GLU A 113 16.94 31.04 -28.14
C GLU A 113 16.98 31.03 -26.60
N SER A 114 17.03 29.84 -25.97
CA SER A 114 17.13 29.70 -24.50
C SER A 114 18.52 29.29 -24.01
N ALA A 115 19.44 28.94 -24.93
CA ALA A 115 20.61 28.10 -24.62
C ALA A 115 21.97 28.81 -24.55
N VAL A 116 22.05 30.15 -24.55
CA VAL A 116 23.36 30.84 -24.67
C VAL A 116 23.97 31.27 -23.33
N GLU A 117 23.26 31.15 -22.21
CA GLU A 117 23.80 31.53 -20.89
C GLU A 117 24.17 30.30 -20.03
N THR A 118 25.36 30.33 -19.43
CA THR A 118 25.85 29.34 -18.44
C THR A 118 24.85 29.09 -17.30
N GLN A 119 23.98 30.07 -17.03
CA GLN A 119 22.86 29.98 -16.11
C GLN A 119 21.85 28.90 -16.49
N GLY A 120 21.51 28.73 -17.77
CA GLY A 120 20.55 27.72 -18.23
C GLY A 120 21.04 26.29 -18.02
N LEU A 121 22.34 26.04 -18.26
CA LEU A 121 22.95 24.73 -17.99
C LEU A 121 22.95 24.39 -16.50
N LEU A 122 23.27 25.37 -15.64
CA LEU A 122 23.22 25.19 -14.18
C LEU A 122 21.79 24.89 -13.70
N GLU A 123 20.80 25.62 -14.23
CA GLU A 123 19.40 25.40 -13.91
C GLU A 123 18.92 24.00 -14.33
N LEU A 124 19.22 23.58 -15.57
CA LEU A 124 18.93 22.24 -16.05
C LEU A 124 19.60 21.19 -15.16
N PHE A 125 20.86 21.37 -14.79
CA PHE A 125 21.58 20.46 -13.89
C PHE A 125 20.90 20.32 -12.53
N VAL A 126 20.48 21.43 -11.91
CA VAL A 126 19.76 21.42 -10.63
C VAL A 126 18.43 20.68 -10.76
N LYS A 127 17.64 20.96 -11.81
CA LYS A 127 16.36 20.27 -12.06
C LYS A 127 16.55 18.77 -12.30
N MET A 128 17.56 18.38 -13.07
CA MET A 128 17.91 16.97 -13.31
C MET A 128 18.30 16.27 -12.01
N MET A 129 19.15 16.87 -11.19
CA MET A 129 19.56 16.32 -9.90
C MET A 129 18.36 16.18 -8.95
N PHE A 130 17.47 17.17 -8.92
CA PHE A 130 16.25 17.12 -8.13
C PHE A 130 15.33 15.96 -8.56
N LEU A 131 15.08 15.80 -9.87
CA LEU A 131 14.27 14.69 -10.39
C LEU A 131 14.92 13.34 -10.10
N LEU A 132 16.25 13.24 -10.24
CA LEU A 132 17.00 12.02 -9.98
C LEU A 132 16.94 11.62 -8.51
N VAL A 133 17.25 12.53 -7.58
CA VAL A 133 17.17 12.29 -6.13
C VAL A 133 15.74 11.90 -5.73
N SER A 134 14.74 12.63 -6.23
CA SER A 134 13.34 12.32 -5.97
C SER A 134 12.96 10.92 -6.48
N SER A 135 13.42 10.54 -7.67
CA SER A 135 13.16 9.20 -8.23
C SER A 135 13.79 8.09 -7.39
N VAL A 136 14.99 8.29 -6.84
CA VAL A 136 15.65 7.33 -5.95
C VAL A 136 14.86 7.17 -4.65
N PHE A 137 14.38 8.28 -4.09
CA PHE A 137 13.55 8.26 -2.89
C PHE A 137 12.23 7.51 -3.14
N VAL A 138 11.53 7.83 -4.23
CA VAL A 138 10.29 7.15 -4.65
C VAL A 138 10.51 5.67 -4.90
N ALA A 139 11.61 5.30 -5.56
CA ALA A 139 11.95 3.90 -5.80
C ALA A 139 12.15 3.15 -4.47
N ARG A 140 12.94 3.69 -3.54
CA ARG A 140 13.17 3.09 -2.21
C ARG A 140 11.86 2.90 -1.45
N LEU A 141 11.01 3.93 -1.45
CA LEU A 141 9.72 3.86 -0.79
C LEU A 141 8.83 2.77 -1.40
N ALA A 142 8.71 2.74 -2.73
CA ALA A 142 7.93 1.73 -3.44
C ALA A 142 8.45 0.31 -3.17
N PHE A 143 9.77 0.11 -3.13
CA PHE A 143 10.36 -1.19 -2.77
C PHE A 143 10.02 -1.59 -1.33
N ASN A 144 10.13 -0.68 -0.37
CA ASN A 144 9.82 -0.96 1.03
C ASN A 144 8.33 -1.28 1.24
N GLU A 145 7.43 -0.55 0.58
CA GLU A 145 6.00 -0.85 0.58
C GLU A 145 5.70 -2.22 -0.02
N GLN A 146 6.33 -2.57 -1.15
CA GLN A 146 6.14 -3.89 -1.76
C GLN A 146 6.66 -5.03 -0.89
N LEU A 147 7.81 -4.85 -0.24
CA LEU A 147 8.35 -5.83 0.71
C LEU A 147 7.38 -6.04 1.88
N SER A 148 6.85 -4.93 2.42
CA SER A 148 5.88 -4.95 3.51
C SER A 148 4.58 -5.64 3.09
N ALA A 149 4.02 -5.28 1.94
CA ALA A 149 2.81 -5.89 1.39
C ALA A 149 2.99 -7.38 1.10
N ARG A 150 4.14 -7.80 0.54
CA ARG A 150 4.46 -9.21 0.31
C ARG A 150 4.58 -9.98 1.62
N SER A 151 5.18 -9.38 2.65
CA SER A 151 5.30 -10.01 3.97
C SER A 151 3.91 -10.25 4.59
N SER A 152 3.02 -9.26 4.52
CA SER A 152 1.64 -9.35 5.01
C SER A 152 0.80 -10.35 4.21
N ALA A 153 0.93 -10.36 2.88
CA ALA A 153 0.26 -11.34 2.03
C ALA A 153 0.73 -12.77 2.31
N ARG A 154 2.04 -12.98 2.53
CA ARG A 154 2.59 -14.29 2.94
C ARG A 154 2.07 -14.72 4.30
N LYS A 155 2.02 -13.81 5.29
CA LYS A 155 1.41 -14.09 6.60
C LYS A 155 -0.06 -14.48 6.46
N ARG A 156 -0.84 -13.73 5.68
CA ARG A 156 -2.26 -14.05 5.42
C ARG A 156 -2.45 -15.40 4.73
N ARG A 157 -1.62 -15.72 3.73
CA ARG A 157 -1.63 -17.04 3.08
C ARG A 157 -1.26 -18.18 4.03
N ARG A 158 -0.28 -17.98 4.92
CA ARG A 158 0.10 -18.96 5.95
C ARG A 158 -1.03 -19.17 6.96
N LEU A 159 -1.70 -18.10 7.39
CA LEU A 159 -2.85 -18.20 8.28
C LEU A 159 -4.02 -18.92 7.60
N LEU A 160 -4.29 -18.61 6.33
CA LEU A 160 -5.31 -19.31 5.56
C LEU A 160 -4.97 -20.78 5.32
N SER A 161 -3.73 -21.12 5.01
CA SER A 161 -3.33 -22.52 4.84
C SER A 161 -3.35 -23.28 6.16
N PHE A 162 -2.99 -22.64 7.27
CA PHE A 162 -3.11 -23.21 8.61
C PHE A 162 -4.57 -23.42 9.00
N ALA A 163 -5.44 -22.44 8.77
CA ALA A 163 -6.88 -22.55 8.99
C ALA A 163 -7.49 -23.67 8.13
N LYS A 164 -7.12 -23.79 6.85
CA LYS A 164 -7.55 -24.90 5.98
C LYS A 164 -7.07 -26.25 6.48
N ARG A 165 -5.83 -26.36 6.97
CA ARG A 165 -5.29 -27.61 7.55
C ARG A 165 -5.99 -27.99 8.83
N LEU A 166 -6.33 -27.01 9.67
CA LEU A 166 -7.17 -27.22 10.85
C LEU A 166 -8.55 -27.74 10.41
N LEU A 167 -9.27 -27.00 9.57
CA LEU A 167 -10.61 -27.40 9.11
C LEU A 167 -10.62 -28.77 8.41
N GLY A 168 -9.57 -29.14 7.67
CA GLY A 168 -9.46 -30.42 6.98
C GLY A 168 -9.10 -31.61 7.88
N ASN A 169 -8.42 -31.40 9.02
CA ASN A 169 -8.06 -32.46 9.95
C ASN A 169 -8.82 -32.27 11.26
N THR A 170 -10.01 -32.88 11.33
CA THR A 170 -10.87 -32.79 12.51
C THR A 170 -10.17 -33.23 13.80
N ARG A 171 -9.30 -34.25 13.72
CA ARG A 171 -8.49 -34.76 14.84
C ARG A 171 -7.43 -33.75 15.32
N VAL A 172 -6.74 -33.08 14.38
CA VAL A 172 -5.73 -32.05 14.69
C VAL A 172 -6.39 -30.82 15.32
N VAL A 173 -7.62 -30.47 14.94
CA VAL A 173 -8.38 -29.40 15.61
C VAL A 173 -8.72 -29.77 17.04
N THR A 174 -9.04 -31.03 17.32
CA THR A 174 -9.35 -31.46 18.70
C THR A 174 -8.11 -31.36 19.58
N ASP A 175 -6.97 -31.88 19.11
CA ASP A 175 -5.71 -31.86 19.85
C ASP A 175 -5.17 -30.42 19.98
N ALA A 176 -5.29 -29.62 18.91
CA ALA A 176 -4.92 -28.21 18.94
C ALA A 176 -5.84 -27.40 19.85
N ALA A 177 -7.16 -27.61 19.83
CA ALA A 177 -8.10 -26.92 20.71
C ALA A 177 -7.91 -27.32 22.17
N HIS A 178 -7.57 -28.59 22.45
CA HIS A 178 -7.24 -29.04 23.78
C HIS A 178 -5.93 -28.43 24.28
N GLY A 179 -4.88 -28.44 23.45
CA GLY A 179 -3.61 -27.79 23.77
C GLY A 179 -3.70 -26.27 23.91
N LEU A 180 -4.51 -25.61 23.05
CA LEU A 180 -4.79 -24.17 23.16
C LEU A 180 -5.57 -23.87 24.44
N GLY A 181 -6.60 -24.67 24.75
CA GLY A 181 -7.38 -24.52 25.98
C GLY A 181 -6.48 -24.55 27.21
N ASN A 182 -5.53 -25.49 27.25
CA ASN A 182 -4.61 -25.60 28.38
C ASN A 182 -3.69 -24.37 28.49
N ARG A 183 -3.14 -23.88 27.36
CA ARG A 183 -2.28 -22.68 27.35
C ARG A 183 -3.05 -21.40 27.70
N VAL A 184 -4.27 -21.25 27.19
CA VAL A 184 -5.14 -20.12 27.52
C VAL A 184 -5.48 -20.14 29.01
N SER A 185 -5.80 -21.30 29.60
CA SER A 185 -6.02 -21.43 31.04
C SER A 185 -4.81 -21.01 31.88
N VAL A 186 -3.59 -21.39 31.46
CA VAL A 186 -2.35 -20.95 32.14
C VAL A 186 -2.19 -19.43 32.06
N ILE A 187 -2.41 -18.82 30.89
CA ILE A 187 -2.33 -17.35 30.73
C ILE A 187 -3.37 -16.65 31.61
N LEU A 188 -4.60 -17.16 31.63
CA LEU A 188 -5.70 -16.62 32.43
C LEU A 188 -5.38 -16.68 33.93
N GLY A 189 -4.95 -17.84 34.43
CA GLY A 189 -4.57 -18.01 35.83
C GLY A 189 -3.35 -17.18 36.21
N THR A 190 -2.38 -17.03 35.31
CA THR A 190 -1.20 -16.17 35.56
C THR A 190 -1.60 -14.69 35.60
N ALA A 191 -2.45 -14.24 34.68
CA ALA A 191 -2.95 -12.87 34.65
C ALA A 191 -3.79 -12.56 35.90
N GLU A 192 -4.66 -13.49 36.31
CA GLU A 192 -5.48 -13.36 37.53
C GLU A 192 -4.60 -13.27 38.79
N LEU A 193 -3.60 -14.14 38.93
CA LEU A 193 -2.64 -14.09 40.03
C LEU A 193 -1.89 -12.75 40.06
N LEU A 194 -1.46 -12.25 38.91
CA LEU A 194 -0.77 -10.96 38.81
C LEU A 194 -1.70 -9.79 39.16
N ILE A 195 -2.97 -9.82 38.76
CA ILE A 195 -3.96 -8.79 39.13
C ILE A 195 -4.20 -8.78 40.64
N VAL A 196 -4.37 -9.96 41.27
CA VAL A 196 -4.63 -10.09 42.71
C VAL A 196 -3.46 -9.60 43.55
N HIS A 197 -2.22 -9.80 43.10
CA HIS A 197 -1.01 -9.43 43.83
C HIS A 197 -0.43 -8.06 43.43
N ALA A 198 -1.01 -7.40 42.43
CA ALA A 198 -0.55 -6.08 42.01
C ALA A 198 -0.97 -5.01 43.05
N PRO A 199 -0.09 -4.04 43.37
CA PRO A 199 -0.46 -2.90 44.21
C PRO A 199 -1.65 -2.13 43.60
N PRO A 200 -2.58 -1.60 44.40
CA PRO A 200 -3.81 -0.95 43.92
C PRO A 200 -3.59 0.35 43.10
N GLN A 201 -2.33 0.77 42.88
CA GLN A 201 -1.96 1.93 42.07
C GLN A 201 -0.86 1.59 41.03
N SER A 202 -0.67 0.32 40.71
CA SER A 202 0.33 -0.08 39.72
C SER A 202 -0.10 0.32 38.30
N GLU A 203 0.78 0.96 37.54
CA GLU A 203 0.55 1.31 36.13
C GLU A 203 0.31 0.08 35.22
N ILE A 204 0.68 -1.12 35.68
CA ILE A 204 0.57 -2.38 34.94
C ILE A 204 -0.85 -2.99 35.00
N LEU A 205 -1.68 -2.57 35.97
CA LEU A 205 -3.04 -3.10 36.16
C LEU A 205 -3.90 -3.06 34.87
N PRO A 206 -4.00 -1.93 34.14
CA PRO A 206 -4.82 -1.87 32.92
C PRO A 206 -4.33 -2.78 31.80
N ASP A 207 -3.02 -3.04 31.71
CA ASP A 207 -2.48 -3.95 30.71
C ASP A 207 -2.72 -5.42 31.10
N LEU A 208 -2.65 -5.77 32.39
CA LEU A 208 -3.03 -7.10 32.87
C LEU A 208 -4.51 -7.39 32.65
N GLU A 209 -5.39 -6.41 32.90
CA GLU A 209 -6.83 -6.53 32.62
C GLU A 209 -7.11 -6.75 31.13
N ARG A 210 -6.36 -6.07 30.25
CA ARG A 210 -6.46 -6.28 28.80
C ARG A 210 -6.03 -7.69 28.39
N ILE A 211 -4.92 -8.19 28.95
CA ILE A 211 -4.45 -9.55 28.71
C ILE A 211 -5.48 -10.57 29.20
N PHE A 212 -6.01 -10.38 30.41
CA PHE A 212 -7.04 -11.24 30.99
C PHE A 212 -8.30 -11.25 30.11
N THR A 213 -8.79 -10.09 29.69
CA THR A 213 -9.99 -9.96 28.85
C THR A 213 -9.78 -10.64 27.49
N ALA A 214 -8.62 -10.48 26.87
CA ALA A 214 -8.30 -11.14 25.60
C ALA A 214 -8.19 -12.66 25.76
N ALA A 215 -7.57 -13.16 26.83
CA ALA A 215 -7.49 -14.58 27.13
C ALA A 215 -8.86 -15.21 27.40
N ASP A 216 -9.74 -14.52 28.13
CA ASP A 216 -11.12 -14.96 28.38
C ASP A 216 -11.94 -15.03 27.08
N GLN A 217 -11.82 -14.03 26.20
CA GLN A 217 -12.45 -14.08 24.88
C GLN A 217 -11.97 -15.27 24.05
N CYS A 218 -10.66 -15.57 24.05
CA CYS A 218 -10.13 -16.76 23.41
C CYS A 218 -10.70 -18.06 24.02
N ARG A 219 -10.83 -18.13 25.35
CA ARG A 219 -11.44 -19.28 26.05
C ARG A 219 -12.88 -19.50 25.60
N LYS A 220 -13.69 -18.44 25.54
CA LYS A 220 -15.09 -18.49 25.08
C LYS A 220 -15.20 -18.97 23.64
N MET A 221 -14.38 -18.42 22.73
CA MET A 221 -14.34 -18.89 21.33
C MET A 221 -13.98 -20.38 21.21
N ILE A 222 -13.02 -20.87 22.01
CA ILE A 222 -12.65 -22.30 22.01
C ILE A 222 -13.80 -23.17 22.54
N ALA A 223 -14.51 -22.71 23.58
CA ALA A 223 -15.68 -23.40 24.13
C ALA A 223 -16.82 -23.48 23.09
N ASP A 224 -17.10 -22.39 22.38
CA ASP A 224 -18.12 -22.36 21.32
C ASP A 224 -17.77 -23.31 20.16
N ILE A 225 -16.49 -23.38 19.77
CA ILE A 225 -16.02 -24.34 18.75
C ILE A 225 -16.23 -25.79 19.21
N ARG A 226 -16.06 -26.08 20.51
CA ARG A 226 -16.34 -27.42 21.06
C ARG A 226 -17.84 -27.75 21.02
N LEU A 227 -18.68 -26.83 21.48
CA LEU A 227 -20.13 -27.01 21.55
C LEU A 227 -20.78 -27.16 20.17
N THR A 228 -20.33 -26.38 19.18
CA THR A 228 -20.86 -26.45 17.80
C THR A 228 -20.55 -27.79 17.14
N ARG A 229 -19.54 -28.52 17.61
CA ARG A 229 -19.13 -29.80 17.06
C ARG A 229 -19.83 -31.00 17.71
N GLU A 230 -20.19 -30.87 18.98
CA GLU A 230 -20.98 -31.84 19.71
C GLU A 230 -22.43 -31.87 19.18
N TYR A 231 -22.90 -30.73 18.64
CA TYR A 231 -24.15 -30.61 17.90
C TYR A 231 -24.02 -31.09 16.44
N ARG A 232 -23.73 -32.38 16.21
CA ARG A 232 -23.85 -32.99 14.87
C ARG A 232 -25.33 -33.32 14.63
N PRO A 233 -26.03 -32.67 13.67
CA PRO A 233 -27.46 -32.90 13.48
C PRO A 233 -27.74 -34.37 13.10
N PRO A 234 -28.83 -34.99 13.62
CA PRO A 234 -29.15 -36.40 13.39
C PRO A 234 -29.26 -36.79 11.90
N SER A 235 -29.51 -35.83 11.02
CA SER A 235 -29.61 -36.05 9.57
C SER A 235 -28.30 -36.49 8.91
N LEU A 236 -27.13 -36.20 9.51
CA LEU A 236 -25.82 -36.64 9.02
C LEU A 236 -25.34 -37.95 9.65
N GLN A 237 -26.09 -38.54 10.59
CA GLN A 237 -25.76 -39.85 11.18
C GLN A 237 -26.41 -41.02 10.43
N MET A 238 -27.39 -40.77 9.54
CA MET A 238 -28.05 -41.84 8.79
C MET A 238 -27.33 -42.29 7.51
N GLU A 239 -26.34 -41.54 7.01
CA GLU A 239 -25.56 -41.95 5.82
C GLU A 239 -24.43 -42.95 6.15
N ASP A 240 -23.78 -42.84 7.32
CA ASP A 240 -22.69 -43.75 7.71
C ASP A 240 -23.17 -45.18 8.05
N GLY A 241 -24.47 -45.37 8.31
CA GLY A 241 -25.04 -46.68 8.65
C GLY A 241 -25.39 -47.58 7.47
N ARG A 242 -25.41 -47.06 6.23
CA ARG A 242 -25.83 -47.85 5.05
C ARG A 242 -24.70 -48.52 4.28
N GLU A 243 -23.45 -48.08 4.43
CA GLU A 243 -22.31 -48.73 3.75
C GLU A 243 -21.78 -49.99 4.47
N SER A 244 -22.14 -50.21 5.74
CA SER A 244 -21.63 -51.37 6.50
C SER A 244 -22.49 -52.65 6.39
N SER A 245 -23.53 -52.68 5.55
CA SER A 245 -24.47 -53.82 5.46
C SER A 245 -24.45 -54.55 4.10
N GLN A 246 -23.44 -54.32 3.26
CA GLN A 246 -23.27 -55.01 1.96
C GLN A 246 -21.97 -55.84 1.85
N ILE A 247 -21.40 -56.29 2.97
CA ILE A 247 -20.33 -57.31 2.98
C ILE A 247 -20.79 -58.52 3.77
#